data_AF-A0A5B7C0L8-F1
#
_entry.id   AF-A0A5B7C0L8-F1
#
_cell.length_a   1.000
_cell.length_b   1.000
_cell.length_c   1.000
_cell.angle_alpha   90.00
_cell.angle_beta   90.00
_cell.angle_gamma   90.00
#
_symmetry.space_group_name_H-M   'P 1'
#
loop_
_entity.id
_entity.type
_entity.pdbx_description
1 polymer ?
#
loop_
_entity_poly.entity_id
_entity_poly.type
_entity_poly.pdbx_seq_one_letter_code
_entity_poly.pdbx_strand_id
1 'polypeptide(L)'
;MASSANISSICLSPKPSTQSSLYGSNSRDFFLRFQFQNSNAVSLRSSFASSRSLELNWSSISVLNADRMRLRVSASSTPVMDQSPSKTSSAVPTIVEVDLGNRSYPIYIGSGLLDQHDLLQRHVHGKKVLVVTNTTIAPIYLDKVVHALTNGNPNVSVESVILPDGEKYKNMDILMKVFDKAIESRLDRRCTFVALGGGVIGDMCGFAAASFLRGVNFIQIPTTLMSQVDSSVGGKTGINHRLGKNLIGAFYQPQCVLIDTDTLNTLPDKELASGLGEVIKYGLIRDAEFFEWQEKNMQALMARDPSAMAYAIKRSCENKAEVVSLDERESGLRATLNLGHTFGHAIETGYGYGQWLHGEAVAAGMVLLSQISLFQPSLPLKVEIVVLIHKFMLK
;
A
#
# COMPACT_ATOMS: atom_id res chain seq x y z
N MET A 1 -29.79 28.23 -9.42
CA MET A 1 -30.38 28.08 -8.07
C MET A 1 -30.60 26.60 -7.80
N ALA A 2 -30.44 26.24 -6.53
CA ALA A 2 -29.91 24.97 -6.06
C ALA A 2 -30.89 23.78 -6.05
N SER A 3 -30.26 22.59 -6.00
CA SER A 3 -30.59 21.45 -5.14
C SER A 3 -31.80 20.59 -5.50
N SER A 4 -31.50 19.38 -6.00
CA SER A 4 -32.19 18.18 -5.54
C SER A 4 -31.13 17.16 -5.11
N ALA A 5 -31.08 16.90 -3.81
CA ALA A 5 -30.24 15.85 -3.22
C ALA A 5 -30.99 14.52 -3.35
N ASN A 6 -30.41 13.57 -4.09
CA ASN A 6 -30.85 12.19 -4.09
C ASN A 6 -30.42 11.52 -2.77
N ILE A 7 -31.39 11.19 -1.94
CA ILE A 7 -31.21 10.38 -0.73
C ILE A 7 -31.23 8.91 -1.18
N SER A 8 -30.06 8.27 -1.26
CA SER A 8 -29.98 6.81 -1.41
C SER A 8 -29.91 6.15 -0.03
N SER A 9 -31.04 5.65 0.46
CA SER A 9 -31.11 4.81 1.66
C SER A 9 -30.92 3.35 1.30
N ILE A 10 -29.89 2.68 1.84
CA ILE A 10 -29.79 1.22 1.85
C ILE A 10 -30.22 0.74 3.24
N CYS A 11 -31.28 -0.06 3.30
CA CYS A 11 -31.86 -0.60 4.51
C CYS A 11 -31.76 -2.13 4.43
N LEU A 12 -30.99 -2.76 5.32
CA LEU A 12 -30.97 -4.22 5.48
C LEU A 12 -31.84 -4.56 6.69
N SER A 13 -32.92 -5.28 6.46
CA SER A 13 -33.87 -5.75 7.47
C SER A 13 -33.63 -7.24 7.79
N PRO A 14 -33.72 -7.68 9.05
CA PRO A 14 -33.72 -9.10 9.38
C PRO A 14 -35.15 -9.67 9.35
N LYS A 15 -35.31 -10.85 8.73
CA LYS A 15 -36.54 -11.68 8.82
C LYS A 15 -36.67 -12.33 10.20
N PRO A 16 -37.89 -12.63 10.69
CA PRO A 16 -38.08 -13.32 11.95
C PRO A 16 -38.23 -14.84 11.77
N SER A 17 -37.54 -15.65 12.58
CA SER A 17 -37.97 -17.02 12.89
C SER A 17 -37.32 -17.55 14.18
N THR A 18 -38.16 -17.61 15.23
CA THR A 18 -38.37 -18.73 16.17
C THR A 18 -37.18 -19.58 16.68
N GLN A 19 -36.93 -19.41 17.99
CA GLN A 19 -36.49 -20.39 19.02
C GLN A 19 -35.76 -21.68 18.59
N SER A 20 -34.51 -21.86 19.09
CA SER A 20 -34.20 -22.85 20.15
C SER A 20 -32.77 -22.67 20.68
N SER A 21 -32.63 -22.85 21.98
CA SER A 21 -31.52 -22.56 22.88
C SER A 21 -30.21 -23.34 22.69
N LEU A 22 -29.07 -22.70 23.01
CA LEU A 22 -28.08 -23.09 24.05
C LEU A 22 -26.72 -22.49 23.70
N TYR A 23 -26.42 -21.28 24.19
CA TYR A 23 -25.12 -20.80 24.71
C TYR A 23 -25.27 -19.31 25.03
N GLY A 24 -24.75 -18.90 26.19
CA GLY A 24 -24.99 -17.61 26.83
C GLY A 24 -24.66 -16.39 25.98
N SER A 25 -25.58 -15.43 26.01
CA SER A 25 -25.58 -14.15 25.30
C SER A 25 -24.64 -13.11 25.93
N ASN A 26 -23.78 -12.48 25.12
CA ASN A 26 -23.59 -11.01 25.08
C ASN A 26 -22.59 -10.60 23.98
N SER A 27 -22.87 -10.91 22.72
CA SER A 27 -22.28 -10.17 21.60
C SER A 27 -23.20 -8.99 21.28
N ARG A 28 -22.84 -7.80 21.75
CA ARG A 28 -23.50 -6.56 21.34
C ARG A 28 -22.91 -6.13 20.00
N ASP A 29 -23.62 -6.40 18.91
CA ASP A 29 -23.21 -5.94 17.58
C ASP A 29 -23.22 -4.40 17.52
N PHE A 30 -22.07 -3.84 17.13
CA PHE A 30 -21.86 -2.40 17.01
C PHE A 30 -22.30 -1.94 15.62
N PHE A 31 -23.42 -1.22 15.53
CA PHE A 31 -23.88 -0.64 14.26
C PHE A 31 -23.42 0.82 14.16
N LEU A 32 -22.51 1.10 13.22
CA LEU A 32 -22.10 2.47 12.85
C LEU A 32 -22.82 2.90 11.57
N ARG A 33 -23.51 4.03 11.64
CA ARG A 33 -24.15 4.65 10.47
C ARG A 33 -23.35 5.88 10.06
N PHE A 34 -22.78 5.85 8.85
CA PHE A 34 -22.08 6.98 8.27
C PHE A 34 -23.09 7.90 7.56
N GLN A 35 -23.10 9.18 7.92
CA GLN A 35 -23.77 10.24 7.17
C GLN A 35 -22.73 11.28 6.75
N PHE A 36 -22.59 11.47 5.43
CA PHE A 36 -21.73 12.50 4.86
C PHE A 36 -22.59 13.73 4.58
N GLN A 37 -22.29 14.85 5.24
CA GLN A 37 -23.08 16.08 5.09
C GLN A 37 -22.43 17.12 4.15
N ASN A 38 -21.14 17.00 3.82
CA ASN A 38 -20.39 17.70 2.75
C ASN A 38 -18.92 17.21 2.73
N SER A 39 -18.09 17.70 1.78
CA SER A 39 -16.70 17.29 1.50
C SER A 39 -15.74 17.25 2.70
N ASN A 40 -16.10 17.91 3.81
CA ASN A 40 -15.24 18.11 4.98
C ASN A 40 -15.91 17.67 6.29
N ALA A 41 -16.85 16.70 6.30
CA ALA A 41 -17.42 16.24 7.57
C ALA A 41 -17.93 14.79 7.51
N VAL A 42 -17.55 14.00 8.51
CA VAL A 42 -18.10 12.66 8.77
C VAL A 42 -18.79 12.69 10.13
N SER A 43 -20.08 12.34 10.17
CA SER A 43 -20.81 12.20 11.44
C SER A 43 -20.99 10.72 11.77
N LEU A 44 -20.61 10.33 13.00
CA LEU A 44 -20.87 9.00 13.56
C LEU A 44 -22.02 9.11 14.56
N ARG A 45 -23.10 8.34 14.33
CA ARG A 45 -24.20 8.17 15.30
C ARG A 45 -24.27 6.72 15.76
N SER A 46 -24.24 6.50 17.08
CA SER A 46 -24.54 5.22 17.70
C SER A 46 -26.04 5.12 18.04
N SER A 47 -26.59 3.92 18.02
CA SER A 47 -28.02 3.64 18.24
C SER A 47 -28.37 3.18 19.66
N PHE A 48 -27.54 3.47 20.68
CA PHE A 48 -27.90 3.27 22.09
C PHE A 48 -27.38 4.39 23.02
N ALA A 49 -28.32 5.07 23.67
CA ALA A 49 -28.22 5.87 24.90
C ALA A 49 -26.99 6.78 25.11
N SER A 50 -26.84 7.82 24.29
CA SER A 50 -26.78 9.23 24.71
C SER A 50 -26.84 10.08 23.45
N SER A 51 -27.50 11.23 23.49
CA SER A 51 -27.66 12.16 22.37
C SER A 51 -26.36 12.90 22.04
N ARG A 52 -25.24 12.19 21.93
CA ARG A 52 -23.95 12.75 21.50
C ARG A 52 -23.72 12.38 20.03
N SER A 53 -24.02 13.31 19.14
CA SER A 53 -23.51 13.29 17.78
C SER A 53 -22.03 13.68 17.80
N LEU A 54 -21.16 12.83 17.26
CA LEU A 54 -19.79 13.20 16.95
C LEU A 54 -19.81 13.87 15.57
N GLU A 55 -19.65 15.20 15.55
CA GLU A 55 -19.37 15.96 14.33
C GLU A 55 -17.86 16.14 14.20
N LEU A 56 -17.27 15.52 13.17
CA LEU A 56 -15.87 15.77 12.80
C LEU A 56 -15.82 17.07 12.00
N ASN A 57 -15.37 18.15 12.65
CA ASN A 57 -15.06 19.42 11.99
C ASN A 57 -13.54 19.60 11.92
N TRP A 58 -12.99 19.51 10.70
CA TRP A 58 -11.54 19.58 10.46
C TRP A 58 -10.92 20.96 10.67
N SER A 59 -11.71 22.02 10.89
CA SER A 59 -11.21 23.39 11.02
C SER A 59 -10.76 23.82 12.42
N SER A 60 -10.81 22.95 13.44
CA SER A 60 -10.76 23.40 14.85
C SER A 60 -9.58 22.89 15.69
N ILE A 61 -8.54 22.30 15.11
CA ILE A 61 -7.32 21.94 15.86
C ILE A 61 -6.33 23.10 15.78
N SER A 62 -6.43 24.04 16.73
CA SER A 62 -5.43 25.10 16.90
C SER A 62 -4.15 24.53 17.52
N VAL A 63 -3.05 24.59 16.77
CA VAL A 63 -1.70 24.32 17.27
C VAL A 63 -1.36 25.37 18.34
N LEU A 64 -1.12 24.93 19.57
CA LEU A 64 -0.56 25.78 20.62
C LEU A 64 0.87 26.18 20.22
N ASN A 65 1.10 27.50 20.13
CA ASN A 65 2.37 28.12 19.77
C ASN A 65 3.51 27.66 20.70
N ALA A 66 4.63 27.21 20.13
CA ALA A 66 5.88 27.04 20.84
C ALA A 66 6.65 28.37 20.84
N ASP A 67 6.89 28.89 22.04
CA ASP A 67 7.58 30.15 22.27
C ASP A 67 9.05 30.11 21.87
N ARG A 68 9.52 31.31 21.47
CA ARG A 68 10.86 31.64 20.99
C ARG A 68 11.96 31.27 21.98
N MET A 69 12.96 30.53 21.51
CA MET A 69 14.33 30.61 22.06
C MET A 69 15.33 30.83 20.92
N ARG A 70 15.88 32.04 20.84
CA ARG A 70 16.93 32.42 19.89
C ARG A 70 18.28 31.97 20.44
N LEU A 71 18.97 31.09 19.72
CA LEU A 71 20.40 30.86 19.89
C LEU A 71 21.12 31.36 18.62
N ARG A 72 21.99 32.36 18.81
CA ARG A 72 22.95 32.83 17.80
C ARG A 72 24.07 31.81 17.72
N VAL A 73 24.30 31.25 16.53
CA VAL A 73 25.56 30.60 16.17
C VAL A 73 26.12 31.34 14.96
N SER A 74 27.26 31.99 15.14
CA SER A 74 28.08 32.53 14.06
C SER A 74 29.13 31.48 13.68
N ALA A 75 29.21 31.13 12.41
CA ALA A 75 30.38 30.44 11.87
C ALA A 75 30.72 31.04 10.50
N SER A 76 31.97 31.46 10.38
CA SER A 76 32.60 32.06 9.21
C SER A 76 32.81 31.04 8.10
N SER A 77 32.49 31.43 6.87
CA SER A 77 32.71 30.68 5.64
C SER A 77 34.10 30.89 5.05
N THR A 78 34.76 29.81 4.65
CA THR A 78 35.76 29.80 3.57
C THR A 78 35.41 28.68 2.60
N PRO A 79 35.37 28.94 1.28
CA PRO A 79 35.01 27.92 0.31
C PRO A 79 36.25 27.10 -0.07
N VAL A 80 36.15 25.77 0.00
CA VAL A 80 37.11 24.88 -0.64
C VAL A 80 36.35 24.14 -1.72
N MET A 81 36.67 24.45 -2.97
CA MET A 81 36.34 23.61 -4.11
C MET A 81 36.98 22.25 -3.90
N ASP A 82 36.19 21.18 -3.92
CA ASP A 82 36.72 19.87 -4.24
C ASP A 82 35.83 19.15 -5.25
N GLN A 83 36.50 18.56 -6.22
CA GLN A 83 35.97 18.01 -7.44
C GLN A 83 35.29 16.68 -7.14
N SER A 84 34.05 16.55 -7.60
CA SER A 84 33.28 15.31 -7.58
C SER A 84 33.97 14.19 -8.38
N PRO A 85 34.06 12.97 -7.82
CA PRO A 85 34.12 11.75 -8.62
C PRO A 85 32.74 11.10 -8.66
N SER A 86 32.22 10.93 -9.88
CA SER A 86 31.10 10.02 -10.17
C SER A 86 31.44 8.62 -9.67
N LYS A 87 30.74 8.13 -8.65
CA LYS A 87 30.80 6.75 -8.19
C LYS A 87 29.49 6.04 -8.49
N THR A 88 29.35 5.53 -9.70
CA THR A 88 28.49 4.37 -9.95
C THR A 88 29.18 3.14 -9.37
N SER A 89 29.16 2.99 -8.04
CA SER A 89 29.39 1.69 -7.42
C SER A 89 28.05 0.96 -7.42
N SER A 90 27.94 -0.13 -8.18
CA SER A 90 26.82 -1.07 -8.10
C SER A 90 26.76 -1.61 -6.68
N ALA A 91 25.94 -1.00 -5.82
CA ALA A 91 25.77 -1.44 -4.45
C ALA A 91 25.06 -2.80 -4.44
N VAL A 92 25.57 -3.72 -3.62
CA VAL A 92 24.94 -5.03 -3.40
C VAL A 92 23.52 -4.79 -2.85
N PRO A 93 22.47 -5.38 -3.44
CA PRO A 93 21.10 -5.18 -2.94
C PRO A 93 20.97 -5.76 -1.54
N THR A 94 20.22 -5.06 -0.69
CA THR A 94 19.71 -5.66 0.55
C THR A 94 18.66 -6.70 0.18
N ILE A 95 18.66 -7.84 0.88
CA ILE A 95 17.71 -8.94 0.64
C ILE A 95 16.91 -9.18 1.92
N VAL A 96 15.58 -9.19 1.78
CA VAL A 96 14.65 -9.70 2.79
C VAL A 96 14.00 -10.96 2.21
N GLU A 97 14.12 -12.08 2.90
CA GLU A 97 13.50 -13.34 2.48
C GLU A 97 12.10 -13.47 3.07
N VAL A 98 11.13 -13.90 2.25
CA VAL A 98 9.81 -14.30 2.72
C VAL A 98 9.78 -15.82 2.79
N ASP A 99 9.79 -16.38 3.99
CA ASP A 99 9.85 -17.83 4.17
C ASP A 99 8.45 -18.46 4.07
N LEU A 100 8.24 -19.25 3.01
CA LEU A 100 7.02 -20.02 2.75
C LEU A 100 7.38 -21.45 2.28
N GLY A 101 8.52 -21.97 2.73
CA GLY A 101 9.08 -23.26 2.33
C GLY A 101 9.43 -23.31 0.84
N ASN A 102 8.83 -24.22 0.07
CA ASN A 102 9.09 -24.35 -1.37
C ASN A 102 8.61 -23.15 -2.21
N ARG A 103 7.93 -22.19 -1.60
CA ARG A 103 7.41 -20.97 -2.24
C ARG A 103 8.10 -19.70 -1.72
N SER A 104 9.20 -19.85 -0.98
CA SER A 104 9.98 -18.71 -0.50
C SER A 104 10.52 -17.89 -1.65
N TYR A 105 10.61 -16.58 -1.44
CA TYR A 105 11.08 -15.66 -2.46
C TYR A 105 11.82 -14.45 -1.86
N PRO A 106 12.79 -13.88 -2.59
CA PRO A 106 13.55 -12.72 -2.15
C PRO A 106 12.83 -11.41 -2.48
N ILE A 107 13.01 -10.43 -1.60
CA ILE A 107 12.75 -9.01 -1.84
C ILE A 107 14.11 -8.32 -1.96
N TYR A 108 14.45 -7.87 -3.16
CA TYR A 108 15.66 -7.08 -3.42
C TYR A 108 15.37 -5.60 -3.21
N ILE A 109 16.21 -4.91 -2.44
CA ILE A 109 16.03 -3.49 -2.10
C ILE A 109 17.35 -2.76 -2.35
N GLY A 110 17.31 -1.70 -3.16
CA GLY A 110 18.47 -0.87 -3.43
C GLY A 110 18.20 0.20 -4.48
N SER A 111 19.21 1.02 -4.74
CA SER A 111 19.21 2.04 -5.79
C SER A 111 19.78 1.45 -7.09
N GLY A 112 19.22 1.84 -8.24
CA GLY A 112 19.65 1.40 -9.56
C GLY A 112 19.49 -0.10 -9.83
N LEU A 113 18.58 -0.78 -9.14
CA LEU A 113 18.38 -2.22 -9.33
C LEU A 113 17.82 -2.57 -10.71
N LEU A 114 17.09 -1.66 -11.36
CA LEU A 114 16.62 -1.87 -12.73
C LEU A 114 17.75 -1.94 -13.75
N ASP A 115 18.95 -1.45 -13.42
CA ASP A 115 20.13 -1.57 -14.27
C ASP A 115 20.87 -2.92 -14.07
N GLN A 116 20.52 -3.66 -13.01
CA GLN A 116 21.10 -4.96 -12.66
C GLN A 116 20.26 -6.11 -13.25
N HIS A 117 20.32 -6.26 -14.57
CA HIS A 117 19.53 -7.23 -15.34
C HIS A 117 19.55 -8.66 -14.77
N ASP A 118 20.67 -9.14 -14.24
CA ASP A 118 20.80 -10.46 -13.63
C ASP A 118 19.85 -10.71 -12.45
N LEU A 119 19.42 -9.66 -11.73
CA LEU A 119 18.45 -9.77 -10.65
C LEU A 119 17.05 -10.11 -11.15
N LEU A 120 16.63 -9.56 -12.30
CA LEU A 120 15.34 -9.91 -12.91
C LEU A 120 15.43 -11.25 -13.64
N GLN A 121 16.45 -11.42 -14.48
CA GLN A 121 16.53 -12.55 -15.41
C GLN A 121 16.63 -13.90 -14.70
N ARG A 122 17.26 -13.98 -13.51
CA ARG A 122 17.34 -15.23 -12.74
C ARG A 122 15.98 -15.79 -12.30
N HIS A 123 14.95 -14.93 -12.22
CA HIS A 123 13.59 -15.29 -11.84
C HIS A 123 12.67 -15.51 -13.05
N VAL A 124 13.22 -15.41 -14.27
CA VAL A 124 12.52 -15.70 -15.53
C VAL A 124 12.87 -17.12 -15.97
N HIS A 125 12.01 -18.07 -15.62
CA HIS A 125 12.22 -19.50 -15.90
C HIS A 125 11.80 -19.97 -17.32
N GLY A 126 11.34 -19.04 -18.17
CA GLY A 126 10.87 -19.30 -19.53
C GLY A 126 11.44 -18.32 -20.55
N LYS A 127 10.84 -18.30 -21.75
CA LYS A 127 11.32 -17.50 -22.90
C LYS A 127 10.45 -16.29 -23.24
N LYS A 128 9.26 -16.20 -22.65
CA LYS A 128 8.29 -15.14 -22.92
C LYS A 128 7.93 -14.43 -21.63
N VAL A 129 7.96 -13.10 -21.67
CA VAL A 129 7.59 -12.24 -20.55
C VAL A 129 6.47 -11.29 -20.99
N LEU A 130 5.48 -11.08 -20.12
CA LEU A 130 4.45 -10.07 -20.31
C LEU A 130 4.58 -8.99 -19.22
N VAL A 131 5.00 -7.79 -19.60
CA VAL A 131 5.03 -6.65 -18.68
C VAL A 131 3.65 -6.00 -18.63
N VAL A 132 3.02 -6.00 -17.46
CA VAL A 132 1.75 -5.33 -17.21
C VAL A 132 2.04 -4.04 -16.44
N THR A 133 1.63 -2.91 -17.00
CA THR A 133 1.84 -1.59 -16.40
C THR A 133 0.65 -0.67 -16.70
N ASN A 134 0.71 0.61 -16.31
CA ASN A 134 -0.32 1.60 -16.62
C ASN A 134 0.20 2.72 -17.53
N THR A 135 -0.73 3.57 -17.99
CA THR A 135 -0.45 4.72 -18.86
C THR A 135 0.52 5.75 -18.27
N THR A 136 0.66 5.81 -16.95
CA THR A 136 1.51 6.78 -16.24
C THR A 136 2.94 6.25 -16.09
N ILE A 137 3.09 4.98 -15.75
CA ILE A 137 4.36 4.32 -15.46
C ILE A 137 5.06 3.85 -16.74
N ALA A 138 4.30 3.44 -17.76
CA ALA A 138 4.86 2.99 -19.03
C ALA A 138 5.91 3.94 -19.64
N PRO A 139 5.63 5.24 -19.86
CA PRO A 139 6.61 6.15 -20.47
C PRO A 139 7.84 6.44 -19.60
N ILE A 140 7.83 6.07 -18.31
CA ILE A 140 8.92 6.35 -17.38
C ILE A 140 9.86 5.14 -17.26
N TYR A 141 9.31 3.93 -17.12
CA TYR A 141 10.08 2.76 -16.71
C TYR A 141 9.94 1.52 -17.62
N LEU A 142 8.98 1.48 -18.55
CA LEU A 142 8.75 0.27 -19.36
C LEU A 142 9.97 -0.11 -20.19
N ASP A 143 10.53 0.84 -20.94
CA ASP A 143 11.68 0.57 -21.81
C ASP A 143 12.91 0.14 -21.00
N LYS A 144 13.10 0.71 -19.80
CA LYS A 144 14.18 0.32 -18.88
C LYS A 144 14.01 -1.13 -18.41
N VAL A 145 12.79 -1.53 -18.05
CA VAL A 145 12.48 -2.92 -17.64
C VAL A 145 12.60 -3.90 -18.80
N VAL A 146 12.11 -3.55 -19.99
CA VAL A 146 12.28 -4.36 -21.21
C VAL A 146 13.76 -4.56 -21.52
N HIS A 147 14.55 -3.49 -21.43
CA HIS A 147 16.00 -3.57 -21.60
C HIS A 147 16.61 -4.52 -20.55
N ALA A 148 16.29 -4.36 -19.26
CA ALA A 148 16.79 -5.24 -18.22
C ALA A 148 16.43 -6.72 -18.42
N LEU A 149 15.25 -7.02 -18.97
CA LEU A 149 14.81 -8.40 -19.24
C LEU A 149 15.49 -9.04 -20.46
N THR A 150 15.89 -8.24 -21.45
CA THR A 150 16.41 -8.72 -22.74
C THR A 150 17.92 -8.52 -22.93
N ASN A 151 18.53 -7.59 -22.19
CA ASN A 151 19.93 -7.24 -22.36
C ASN A 151 20.82 -8.46 -22.06
N GLY A 152 21.70 -8.80 -23.01
CA GLY A 152 22.55 -9.99 -22.91
C GLY A 152 21.81 -11.33 -23.00
N ASN A 153 20.49 -11.35 -23.22
CA ASN A 153 19.68 -12.57 -23.17
C ASN A 153 18.82 -12.75 -24.43
N PRO A 154 19.37 -13.37 -25.50
CA PRO A 154 18.66 -13.55 -26.77
C PRO A 154 17.49 -14.55 -26.70
N ASN A 155 17.33 -15.26 -25.58
CA ASN A 155 16.28 -16.27 -25.42
C ASN A 155 14.97 -15.72 -24.84
N VAL A 156 15.00 -14.48 -24.34
CA VAL A 156 13.83 -13.82 -23.74
C VAL A 156 13.21 -12.86 -24.74
N SER A 157 11.91 -13.01 -24.95
CA SER A 157 11.06 -12.07 -25.70
C SER A 157 10.08 -11.42 -24.74
N VAL A 158 9.86 -10.12 -24.89
CA VAL A 158 9.02 -9.32 -24.00
C VAL A 158 7.87 -8.72 -24.80
N GLU A 159 6.67 -8.87 -24.27
CA GLU A 159 5.48 -8.14 -24.69
C GLU A 159 4.97 -7.29 -23.53
N SER A 160 4.10 -6.32 -23.82
CA SER A 160 3.53 -5.46 -22.78
C SER A 160 2.03 -5.23 -22.93
N VAL A 161 1.37 -4.95 -21.81
CA VAL A 161 0.00 -4.46 -21.69
C VAL A 161 0.02 -3.17 -20.89
N ILE A 162 -0.53 -2.10 -21.47
CA ILE A 162 -0.66 -0.81 -20.81
C ILE A 162 -2.14 -0.62 -20.43
N LEU A 163 -2.41 -0.66 -19.12
CA LEU A 163 -3.73 -0.45 -18.53
C LEU A 163 -3.98 1.03 -18.24
N PRO A 164 -5.24 1.48 -18.15
CA PRO A 164 -5.53 2.84 -17.68
C PRO A 164 -5.16 3.00 -16.20
N ASP A 165 -4.68 4.19 -15.81
CA ASP A 165 -4.22 4.46 -14.44
C ASP A 165 -5.35 4.84 -13.46
N GLY A 166 -5.30 4.28 -12.24
CA GLY A 166 -6.18 4.61 -11.11
C GLY A 166 -7.00 3.44 -10.54
N GLU A 167 -7.30 3.51 -9.24
CA GLU A 167 -8.04 2.48 -8.49
C GLU A 167 -9.40 2.12 -9.10
N LYS A 168 -10.08 3.07 -9.76
CA LYS A 168 -11.37 2.83 -10.43
C LYS A 168 -11.31 1.77 -11.53
N TYR A 169 -10.12 1.53 -12.10
CA TYR A 169 -9.87 0.54 -13.13
C TYR A 169 -9.47 -0.83 -12.58
N LYS A 170 -9.34 -0.97 -11.26
CA LYS A 170 -9.01 -2.22 -10.59
C LYS A 170 -10.22 -3.16 -10.53
N ASN A 171 -10.67 -3.63 -11.69
CA ASN A 171 -11.88 -4.42 -11.86
C ASN A 171 -11.69 -5.51 -12.94
N MET A 172 -12.69 -6.39 -13.09
CA MET A 172 -12.60 -7.54 -13.99
C MET A 172 -12.51 -7.12 -15.46
N ASP A 173 -13.26 -6.10 -15.88
CA ASP A 173 -13.31 -5.66 -17.27
C ASP A 173 -11.94 -5.20 -17.78
N ILE A 174 -11.19 -4.49 -16.93
CA ILE A 174 -9.83 -4.05 -17.27
C ILE A 174 -8.84 -5.22 -17.15
N LEU A 175 -9.04 -6.13 -16.19
CA LEU A 175 -8.22 -7.33 -16.04
C LEU A 175 -8.27 -8.22 -17.30
N MET A 176 -9.43 -8.30 -17.96
CA MET A 176 -9.60 -9.06 -19.21
C MET A 176 -8.60 -8.67 -20.30
N LYS A 177 -8.19 -7.39 -20.37
CA LYS A 177 -7.17 -6.93 -21.34
C LYS A 177 -5.83 -7.64 -21.16
N VAL A 178 -5.48 -8.04 -19.95
CA VAL A 178 -4.26 -8.81 -19.67
C VAL A 178 -4.39 -10.22 -20.23
N PHE A 179 -5.55 -10.87 -20.04
CA PHE A 179 -5.81 -12.20 -20.59
C PHE A 179 -5.89 -12.19 -22.12
N ASP A 180 -6.59 -11.21 -22.70
CA ASP A 180 -6.73 -11.07 -24.15
C ASP A 180 -5.35 -10.96 -24.80
N LYS A 181 -4.51 -10.03 -24.31
CA LYS A 181 -3.14 -9.91 -24.80
C LYS A 181 -2.34 -11.20 -24.63
N ALA A 182 -2.39 -11.84 -23.46
CA ALA A 182 -1.65 -13.07 -23.22
C ALA A 182 -2.06 -14.21 -24.19
N ILE A 183 -3.35 -14.30 -24.53
CA ILE A 183 -3.88 -15.31 -25.46
C ILE A 183 -3.51 -14.97 -26.90
N GLU A 184 -3.69 -13.72 -27.32
CA GLU A 184 -3.32 -13.23 -28.66
C GLU A 184 -1.82 -13.46 -28.96
N SER A 185 -0.98 -13.21 -27.96
CA SER A 185 0.47 -13.44 -27.94
C SER A 185 0.88 -14.91 -27.86
N ARG A 186 -0.10 -15.82 -27.71
CA ARG A 186 0.10 -17.26 -27.52
C ARG A 186 1.13 -17.54 -26.42
N LEU A 187 0.93 -16.91 -25.26
CA LEU A 187 1.73 -17.21 -24.07
C LEU A 187 1.35 -18.61 -23.54
N ASP A 188 2.35 -19.31 -23.02
CA ASP A 188 2.20 -20.65 -22.45
C ASP A 188 2.48 -20.66 -20.94
N ARG A 189 2.37 -21.82 -20.30
CA ARG A 189 2.53 -21.99 -18.84
C ARG A 189 3.91 -21.60 -18.31
N ARG A 190 4.92 -21.46 -19.17
CA ARG A 190 6.29 -21.07 -18.80
C ARG A 190 6.52 -19.56 -18.94
N CYS A 191 5.53 -18.78 -19.39
CA CYS A 191 5.67 -17.33 -19.40
C CYS A 191 5.79 -16.77 -17.98
N THR A 192 6.40 -15.60 -17.87
CA THR A 192 6.44 -14.82 -16.63
C THR A 192 5.70 -13.50 -16.83
N PHE A 193 4.79 -13.17 -15.92
CA PHE A 193 4.19 -11.83 -15.89
C PHE A 193 5.06 -10.90 -15.03
N VAL A 194 5.21 -9.65 -15.42
CA VAL A 194 5.96 -8.64 -14.64
C VAL A 194 5.00 -7.51 -14.31
N ALA A 195 4.71 -7.32 -13.02
CA ALA A 195 3.92 -6.20 -12.54
C ALA A 195 4.82 -4.98 -12.38
N LEU A 196 4.70 -4.00 -13.27
CA LEU A 196 5.47 -2.75 -13.22
C LEU A 196 4.55 -1.59 -12.86
N GLY A 197 4.58 -1.15 -11.60
CA GLY A 197 3.75 -0.04 -11.14
C GLY A 197 3.48 -0.04 -9.64
N GLY A 198 2.44 0.70 -9.22
CA GLY A 198 1.97 0.69 -7.84
C GLY A 198 1.09 -0.52 -7.48
N GLY A 199 0.45 -0.46 -6.31
CA GLY A 199 -0.32 -1.60 -5.78
C GLY A 199 -1.51 -2.04 -6.63
N VAL A 200 -2.11 -1.11 -7.40
CA VAL A 200 -3.17 -1.45 -8.37
C VAL A 200 -2.67 -2.44 -9.42
N ILE A 201 -1.54 -2.14 -10.06
CA ILE A 201 -0.92 -3.01 -11.06
C ILE A 201 -0.43 -4.30 -10.41
N GLY A 202 0.18 -4.21 -9.23
CA GLY A 202 0.62 -5.39 -8.48
C GLY A 202 -0.51 -6.39 -8.23
N ASP A 203 -1.64 -5.93 -7.72
CA ASP A 203 -2.79 -6.80 -7.42
C ASP A 203 -3.44 -7.37 -8.67
N MET A 204 -3.62 -6.54 -9.71
CA MET A 204 -4.23 -6.99 -10.98
C MET A 204 -3.33 -7.98 -11.71
N CYS A 205 -2.03 -7.66 -11.87
CA CYS A 205 -1.08 -8.53 -12.54
C CYS A 205 -0.90 -9.85 -11.78
N GLY A 206 -0.79 -9.80 -10.44
CA GLY A 206 -0.71 -10.99 -9.61
C GLY A 206 -1.95 -11.89 -9.75
N PHE A 207 -3.15 -11.31 -9.78
CA PHE A 207 -4.39 -12.09 -9.94
C PHE A 207 -4.56 -12.64 -11.36
N ALA A 208 -4.13 -11.87 -12.37
CA ALA A 208 -4.04 -12.36 -13.75
C ALA A 208 -3.06 -13.54 -13.84
N ALA A 209 -1.87 -13.44 -13.24
CA ALA A 209 -0.89 -14.53 -13.24
C ALA A 209 -1.38 -15.78 -12.51
N ALA A 210 -2.11 -15.62 -11.40
CA ALA A 210 -2.73 -16.73 -10.67
C ALA A 210 -3.78 -17.47 -11.52
N SER A 211 -4.51 -16.73 -12.36
CA SER A 211 -5.68 -17.24 -13.10
C SER A 211 -5.33 -17.72 -14.50
N PHE A 212 -4.41 -17.05 -15.19
CA PHE A 212 -4.03 -17.35 -16.57
C PHE A 212 -3.45 -18.77 -16.64
N LEU A 213 -4.05 -19.61 -17.48
CA LEU A 213 -3.73 -21.04 -17.57
C LEU A 213 -3.73 -21.77 -16.21
N ARG A 214 -4.44 -21.26 -15.20
CA ARG A 214 -4.45 -21.77 -13.80
C ARG A 214 -3.13 -21.58 -13.04
N GLY A 215 -2.33 -20.59 -13.43
CA GLY A 215 -1.10 -20.23 -12.75
C GLY A 215 0.09 -20.17 -13.70
N VAL A 216 0.70 -19.00 -13.78
CA VAL A 216 2.00 -18.75 -14.39
C VAL A 216 2.89 -17.95 -13.43
N ASN A 217 4.20 -17.96 -13.65
CA ASN A 217 5.11 -17.21 -12.78
C ASN A 217 4.86 -15.71 -12.88
N PHE A 218 5.11 -14.96 -11.81
CA PHE A 218 5.13 -13.50 -11.90
C PHE A 218 6.18 -12.85 -11.00
N ILE A 219 6.59 -11.63 -11.35
CA ILE A 219 7.56 -10.81 -10.64
C ILE A 219 6.91 -9.45 -10.31
N GLN A 220 7.20 -8.91 -9.14
CA GLN A 220 6.77 -7.57 -8.72
C GLN A 220 7.91 -6.55 -8.89
N ILE A 221 7.64 -5.45 -9.57
CA ILE A 221 8.50 -4.26 -9.63
C ILE A 221 7.68 -3.06 -9.12
N PRO A 222 7.57 -2.91 -7.78
CA PRO A 222 6.75 -1.87 -7.17
C PRO A 222 7.39 -0.48 -7.29
N THR A 223 6.64 0.49 -7.83
CA THR A 223 7.14 1.87 -8.11
C THR A 223 6.53 2.94 -7.20
N THR A 224 5.75 2.55 -6.19
CA THR A 224 5.21 3.46 -5.18
C THR A 224 5.68 3.02 -3.81
N LEU A 225 5.86 3.96 -2.86
CA LEU A 225 6.26 3.59 -1.50
C LEU A 225 5.26 2.62 -0.87
N MET A 226 3.96 2.90 -1.01
CA MET A 226 2.86 2.01 -0.60
C MET A 226 3.07 0.56 -1.09
N SER A 227 3.35 0.37 -2.37
CA SER A 227 3.59 -0.97 -2.91
C SER A 227 4.90 -1.59 -2.47
N GLN A 228 5.94 -0.79 -2.25
CA GLN A 228 7.25 -1.26 -1.82
C GLN A 228 7.24 -1.76 -0.36
N VAL A 229 6.43 -1.14 0.50
CA VAL A 229 6.38 -1.46 1.94
C VAL A 229 5.25 -2.39 2.32
N ASP A 230 4.21 -2.50 1.48
CA ASP A 230 3.01 -3.27 1.79
C ASP A 230 2.64 -4.18 0.61
N SER A 231 1.96 -3.67 -0.43
CA SER A 231 1.18 -4.52 -1.34
C SER A 231 1.99 -5.54 -2.15
N SER A 232 3.29 -5.31 -2.41
CA SER A 232 4.13 -6.27 -3.14
C SER A 232 4.52 -7.50 -2.31
N VAL A 233 4.30 -7.49 -0.99
CA VAL A 233 4.68 -8.56 -0.08
C VAL A 233 3.47 -9.38 0.36
N GLY A 234 3.58 -10.71 0.36
CA GLY A 234 2.61 -11.63 0.96
C GLY A 234 1.50 -12.15 0.06
N GLY A 235 1.59 -11.90 -1.25
CA GLY A 235 0.83 -12.64 -2.26
C GLY A 235 -0.70 -12.44 -2.25
N LYS A 236 -1.24 -11.45 -1.53
CA LYS A 236 -2.64 -11.07 -1.73
C LYS A 236 -2.75 -10.34 -3.07
N THR A 237 -3.56 -10.88 -3.97
CA THR A 237 -3.78 -10.31 -5.30
C THR A 237 -5.28 -10.22 -5.56
N GLY A 238 -5.73 -9.30 -6.40
CA GLY A 238 -7.15 -9.23 -6.72
C GLY A 238 -7.61 -7.93 -7.36
N ILE A 239 -8.93 -7.81 -7.41
CA ILE A 239 -9.68 -6.71 -7.99
C ILE A 239 -10.86 -6.32 -7.11
N ASN A 240 -11.35 -5.12 -7.33
CA ASN A 240 -12.52 -4.60 -6.67
C ASN A 240 -13.79 -5.10 -7.35
N HIS A 241 -14.84 -5.24 -6.55
CA HIS A 241 -16.21 -5.31 -7.02
C HIS A 241 -16.90 -3.99 -6.68
N ARG A 242 -17.95 -3.61 -7.41
CA ARG A 242 -18.70 -2.37 -7.12
C ARG A 242 -19.27 -2.28 -5.69
N LEU A 243 -19.39 -3.42 -5.00
CA LEU A 243 -19.90 -3.51 -3.63
C LEU A 243 -18.79 -3.57 -2.57
N GLY A 244 -17.51 -3.61 -2.96
CA GLY A 244 -16.43 -3.65 -1.99
C GLY A 244 -15.04 -3.87 -2.59
N LYS A 245 -14.06 -3.40 -1.83
CA LYS A 245 -12.64 -3.43 -2.19
C LYS A 245 -12.06 -4.82 -2.03
N ASN A 246 -11.23 -5.26 -2.99
CA ASN A 246 -10.45 -6.51 -2.95
C ASN A 246 -11.28 -7.80 -2.69
N LEU A 247 -12.56 -7.83 -3.07
CA LEU A 247 -13.44 -8.97 -2.77
C LEU A 247 -13.23 -10.18 -3.69
N ILE A 248 -12.54 -10.01 -4.82
CA ILE A 248 -12.28 -11.06 -5.81
C ILE A 248 -10.77 -11.14 -6.03
N GLY A 249 -10.16 -12.28 -5.74
CA GLY A 249 -8.71 -12.39 -5.77
C GLY A 249 -8.17 -13.79 -5.48
N ALA A 250 -6.86 -13.87 -5.31
CA ALA A 250 -6.13 -15.09 -4.98
C ALA A 250 -4.94 -14.81 -4.06
N PHE A 251 -4.58 -15.79 -3.24
CA PHE A 251 -3.28 -15.85 -2.58
C PHE A 251 -2.27 -16.48 -3.55
N TYR A 252 -1.37 -15.68 -4.12
CA TYR A 252 -0.43 -16.09 -5.16
C TYR A 252 0.91 -15.34 -5.01
N GLN A 253 1.99 -16.07 -4.76
CA GLN A 253 3.30 -15.50 -4.43
C GLN A 253 4.14 -15.19 -5.67
N PRO A 254 4.87 -14.06 -5.71
CA PRO A 254 5.79 -13.75 -6.80
C PRO A 254 7.03 -14.66 -6.74
N GLN A 255 7.78 -14.70 -7.84
CA GLN A 255 9.12 -15.31 -7.86
C GLN A 255 10.15 -14.42 -7.17
N CYS A 256 9.97 -13.11 -7.24
CA CYS A 256 10.70 -12.12 -6.46
C CYS A 256 9.96 -10.77 -6.44
N VAL A 257 10.40 -9.90 -5.54
CA VAL A 257 10.06 -8.48 -5.54
C VAL A 257 11.35 -7.69 -5.77
N LEU A 258 11.37 -6.78 -6.74
CA LEU A 258 12.53 -5.95 -7.05
C LEU A 258 12.20 -4.48 -6.79
N ILE A 259 12.69 -3.97 -5.66
CA ILE A 259 12.49 -2.60 -5.20
C ILE A 259 13.72 -1.77 -5.58
N ASP A 260 13.60 -1.08 -6.71
CA ASP A 260 14.51 0.01 -7.07
C ASP A 260 14.02 1.31 -6.42
N THR A 261 14.76 1.80 -5.41
CA THR A 261 14.39 3.01 -4.66
C THR A 261 14.38 4.26 -5.54
N ASP A 262 15.09 4.26 -6.67
CA ASP A 262 15.15 5.41 -7.57
C ASP A 262 13.81 5.65 -8.27
N THR A 263 12.94 4.64 -8.33
CA THR A 263 11.57 4.79 -8.85
C THR A 263 10.74 5.77 -8.04
N LEU A 264 11.09 5.98 -6.76
CA LEU A 264 10.43 6.97 -5.93
C LEU A 264 10.74 8.39 -6.37
N ASN A 265 11.83 8.67 -7.09
CA ASN A 265 12.19 10.04 -7.48
C ASN A 265 11.16 10.72 -8.40
N THR A 266 10.33 9.94 -9.11
CA THR A 266 9.25 10.46 -9.95
C THR A 266 7.88 10.39 -9.29
N LEU A 267 7.79 9.75 -8.12
CA LEU A 267 6.53 9.56 -7.39
C LEU A 267 6.05 10.90 -6.82
N PRO A 268 4.79 11.35 -7.06
CA PRO A 268 4.27 12.58 -6.47
C PRO A 268 4.36 12.59 -4.94
N ASP A 269 4.58 13.76 -4.34
CA ASP A 269 4.71 13.90 -2.86
C ASP A 269 3.49 13.36 -2.11
N LYS A 270 2.29 13.54 -2.69
CA LYS A 270 1.04 13.03 -2.12
C LYS A 270 1.02 11.49 -2.05
N GLU A 271 1.54 10.82 -3.08
CA GLU A 271 1.65 9.36 -3.13
C GLU A 271 2.75 8.84 -2.21
N LEU A 272 3.86 9.59 -2.07
CA LEU A 272 4.90 9.29 -1.08
C LEU A 272 4.33 9.35 0.33
N ALA A 273 3.62 10.44 0.66
CA ALA A 273 2.96 10.60 1.95
C ALA A 273 1.98 9.44 2.20
N SER A 274 1.09 9.13 1.25
CA SER A 274 0.20 7.96 1.29
C SER A 274 0.94 6.68 1.69
N GLY A 275 2.09 6.37 1.07
CA GLY A 275 2.91 5.21 1.42
C GLY A 275 3.46 5.22 2.85
N LEU A 276 3.78 6.38 3.41
CA LEU A 276 4.25 6.50 4.80
C LEU A 276 3.17 6.11 5.82
N GLY A 277 1.89 6.17 5.45
CA GLY A 277 0.81 5.68 6.29
C GLY A 277 0.98 4.21 6.68
N GLU A 278 1.41 3.36 5.73
CA GLU A 278 1.68 1.95 6.02
C GLU A 278 3.00 1.74 6.77
N VAL A 279 4.00 2.58 6.52
CA VAL A 279 5.26 2.55 7.29
C VAL A 279 4.97 2.79 8.78
N ILE A 280 4.12 3.78 9.08
CA ILE A 280 3.65 4.08 10.44
C ILE A 280 2.87 2.92 11.04
N LYS A 281 1.99 2.30 10.24
CA LYS A 281 1.20 1.14 10.69
C LYS A 281 2.06 0.04 11.29
N TYR A 282 3.17 -0.34 10.66
CA TYR A 282 4.04 -1.40 11.18
C TYR A 282 4.63 -1.08 12.55
N GLY A 283 5.07 0.17 12.74
CA GLY A 283 5.57 0.63 14.02
C GLY A 283 4.52 0.51 15.12
N LEU A 284 3.28 0.89 14.83
CA LEU A 284 2.17 0.87 15.78
C LEU A 284 1.69 -0.53 16.16
N ILE A 285 1.64 -1.45 15.20
CA ILE A 285 1.05 -2.78 15.45
C ILE A 285 2.03 -3.74 16.11
N ARG A 286 3.34 -3.56 15.91
CA ARG A 286 4.31 -4.57 16.37
C ARG A 286 5.75 -4.14 16.59
N ASP A 287 6.16 -2.92 16.22
CA ASP A 287 7.58 -2.54 16.18
C ASP A 287 7.82 -1.15 16.77
N ALA A 288 7.78 -1.07 18.10
CA ALA A 288 7.90 0.18 18.83
C ALA A 288 9.24 0.91 18.56
N GLU A 289 10.34 0.17 18.45
CA GLU A 289 11.65 0.75 18.10
C GLU A 289 11.63 1.35 16.70
N PHE A 290 10.98 0.69 15.73
CA PHE A 290 10.80 1.26 14.40
C PHE A 290 9.90 2.50 14.43
N PHE A 291 8.84 2.52 15.24
CA PHE A 291 8.02 3.71 15.42
C PHE A 291 8.82 4.90 15.97
N GLU A 292 9.62 4.70 17.03
CA GLU A 292 10.50 5.73 17.58
C GLU A 292 11.55 6.22 16.57
N TRP A 293 12.05 5.32 15.72
CA TRP A 293 12.94 5.69 14.62
C TRP A 293 12.22 6.58 13.59
N GLN A 294 10.97 6.26 13.24
CA GLN A 294 10.19 7.04 12.29
C GLN A 294 9.94 8.46 12.80
N GLU A 295 9.61 8.63 14.09
CA GLU A 295 9.42 9.96 14.69
C GLU A 295 10.66 10.86 14.52
N LYS A 296 11.86 10.28 14.66
CA LYS A 296 13.14 10.98 14.51
C LYS A 296 13.50 11.27 13.05
N ASN A 297 13.07 10.42 12.10
CA ASN A 297 13.52 10.44 10.71
C ASN A 297 12.45 10.87 9.70
N MET A 298 11.23 11.22 10.13
CA MET A 298 10.13 11.57 9.22
C MET A 298 10.47 12.72 8.26
N GLN A 299 11.24 13.72 8.71
CA GLN A 299 11.68 14.81 7.82
C GLN A 299 12.61 14.31 6.71
N ALA A 300 13.51 13.37 7.04
CA ALA A 300 14.40 12.76 6.05
C ALA A 300 13.62 11.89 5.05
N LEU A 301 12.61 11.15 5.52
CA LEU A 301 11.72 10.36 4.66
C LEU A 301 10.93 11.25 3.68
N MET A 302 10.34 12.34 4.17
CA MET A 302 9.63 13.32 3.33
C MET A 302 10.57 14.02 2.35
N ALA A 303 11.84 14.20 2.72
CA ALA A 303 12.90 14.73 1.85
C ALA A 303 13.51 13.68 0.91
N ARG A 304 13.01 12.43 0.91
CA ARG A 304 13.49 11.32 0.09
C ARG A 304 14.97 10.99 0.31
N ASP A 305 15.44 11.14 1.55
CA ASP A 305 16.80 10.74 1.91
C ASP A 305 17.01 9.24 1.57
N PRO A 306 18.01 8.89 0.74
CA PRO A 306 18.18 7.52 0.27
C PRO A 306 18.38 6.50 1.40
N SER A 307 19.10 6.89 2.47
CA SER A 307 19.42 5.98 3.57
C SER A 307 18.20 5.73 4.45
N ALA A 308 17.47 6.79 4.81
CA ALA A 308 16.23 6.69 5.55
C ALA A 308 15.17 5.89 4.77
N MET A 309 15.06 6.15 3.45
CA MET A 309 14.10 5.45 2.60
C MET A 309 14.40 3.95 2.50
N ALA A 310 15.67 3.59 2.23
CA ALA A 310 16.09 2.19 2.16
C ALA A 310 15.84 1.46 3.50
N TYR A 311 16.14 2.11 4.63
CA TYR A 311 15.86 1.52 5.95
C TYR A 311 14.36 1.34 6.20
N ALA A 312 13.53 2.35 5.92
CA ALA A 312 12.09 2.26 6.11
C ALA A 312 11.45 1.16 5.26
N ILE A 313 11.88 1.02 3.99
CA ILE A 313 11.42 -0.05 3.10
C ILE A 313 11.85 -1.41 3.63
N LYS A 314 13.14 -1.59 3.95
CA LYS A 314 13.69 -2.83 4.50
C LYS A 314 12.92 -3.26 5.74
N ARG A 315 12.78 -2.37 6.72
CA ARG A 315 12.15 -2.70 8.00
C ARG A 315 10.66 -2.99 7.87
N SER A 316 9.98 -2.30 6.96
CA SER A 316 8.58 -2.61 6.63
C SER A 316 8.44 -3.98 5.97
N CYS A 317 9.33 -4.32 5.03
CA CYS A 317 9.36 -5.63 4.39
C CYS A 317 9.62 -6.74 5.40
N GLU A 318 10.58 -6.58 6.32
CA GLU A 318 10.84 -7.53 7.41
C GLU A 318 9.59 -7.75 8.28
N ASN A 319 8.95 -6.64 8.71
CA ASN A 319 7.74 -6.69 9.52
C ASN A 319 6.61 -7.45 8.82
N LYS A 320 6.41 -7.23 7.51
CA LYS A 320 5.36 -7.93 6.77
C LYS A 320 5.73 -9.37 6.44
N ALA A 321 6.97 -9.63 6.07
CA ALA A 321 7.47 -10.96 5.74
C ALA A 321 7.27 -11.93 6.91
N GLU A 322 7.65 -11.54 8.13
CA GLU A 322 7.48 -12.38 9.32
C GLU A 322 6.01 -12.69 9.60
N VAL A 323 5.10 -11.70 9.51
CA VAL A 323 3.66 -11.94 9.69
C VAL A 323 3.12 -12.88 8.61
N VAL A 324 3.54 -12.70 7.36
CA VAL A 324 3.15 -13.56 6.23
C VAL A 324 3.67 -14.98 6.39
N SER A 325 4.91 -15.17 6.82
CA SER A 325 5.49 -16.49 7.07
C SER A 325 4.75 -17.26 8.17
N LEU A 326 4.24 -16.54 9.18
CA LEU A 326 3.45 -17.12 10.27
C LEU A 326 1.99 -17.36 9.88
N ASP A 327 1.41 -16.55 9.01
CA ASP A 327 -0.02 -16.61 8.65
C ASP A 327 -0.29 -16.17 7.20
N GLU A 328 0.14 -16.98 6.23
CA GLU A 328 0.04 -16.67 4.80
C GLU A 328 -1.40 -16.39 4.35
N ARG A 329 -2.40 -17.10 4.91
CA ARG A 329 -3.80 -17.05 4.44
C ARG A 329 -4.73 -16.25 5.35
N GLU A 330 -4.17 -15.46 6.25
CA GLU A 330 -4.93 -14.57 7.15
C GLU A 330 -6.01 -15.29 7.98
N SER A 331 -5.58 -16.32 8.71
CA SER A 331 -6.43 -17.06 9.65
C SER A 331 -6.42 -16.48 11.06
N GLY A 332 -5.52 -15.54 11.36
CA GLY A 332 -5.42 -14.90 12.68
C GLY A 332 -4.44 -13.73 12.69
N LEU A 333 -3.15 -14.01 12.93
CA LEU A 333 -2.12 -12.98 13.15
C LEU A 333 -2.06 -11.94 12.04
N ARG A 334 -2.21 -12.34 10.77
CA ARG A 334 -2.11 -11.42 9.64
C ARG A 334 -3.22 -10.37 9.62
N ALA A 335 -4.34 -10.61 10.31
CA ALA A 335 -5.39 -9.62 10.46
C ALA A 335 -4.93 -8.36 11.23
N THR A 336 -3.84 -8.43 12.01
CA THR A 336 -3.25 -7.26 12.67
C THR A 336 -2.75 -6.20 11.67
N LEU A 337 -2.40 -6.61 10.44
CA LEU A 337 -2.01 -5.70 9.36
C LEU A 337 -3.17 -4.83 8.86
N ASN A 338 -4.40 -5.10 9.29
CA ASN A 338 -5.60 -4.35 8.91
C ASN A 338 -5.90 -3.18 9.89
N LEU A 339 -4.94 -2.76 10.74
CA LEU A 339 -5.10 -1.55 11.55
C LEU A 339 -5.45 -0.37 10.64
N GLY A 340 -6.51 0.36 10.98
CA GLY A 340 -7.06 1.48 10.20
C GLY A 340 -7.89 1.08 8.96
N HIS A 341 -7.71 -0.13 8.42
CA HIS A 341 -8.29 -0.53 7.13
C HIS A 341 -9.81 -0.66 7.14
N THR A 342 -10.42 -1.05 8.27
CA THR A 342 -11.89 -1.14 8.36
C THR A 342 -12.55 0.21 8.07
N PHE A 343 -12.04 1.28 8.68
CA PHE A 343 -12.50 2.64 8.42
C PHE A 343 -12.00 3.16 7.07
N GLY A 344 -10.74 2.89 6.72
CA GLY A 344 -10.16 3.29 5.44
C GLY A 344 -10.97 2.79 4.24
N HIS A 345 -11.28 1.50 4.19
CA HIS A 345 -12.09 0.91 3.12
C HIS A 345 -13.51 1.51 3.06
N ALA A 346 -14.10 1.86 4.21
CA ALA A 346 -15.39 2.54 4.24
C ALA A 346 -15.32 3.97 3.67
N ILE A 347 -14.24 4.71 3.96
CA ILE A 347 -13.98 6.03 3.36
C ILE A 347 -13.80 5.90 1.84
N GLU A 348 -12.95 4.98 1.39
CA GLU A 348 -12.69 4.78 -0.04
C GLU A 348 -13.94 4.36 -0.82
N THR A 349 -14.73 3.42 -0.27
CA THR A 349 -15.94 2.93 -0.92
C THR A 349 -17.06 3.98 -0.86
N GLY A 350 -17.19 4.69 0.26
CA GLY A 350 -18.26 5.67 0.49
C GLY A 350 -18.07 6.99 -0.25
N TYR A 351 -16.83 7.46 -0.39
CA TYR A 351 -16.49 8.70 -1.10
C TYR A 351 -16.18 8.46 -2.59
N GLY A 352 -15.82 7.23 -2.95
CA GLY A 352 -15.55 6.79 -4.31
C GLY A 352 -14.05 6.51 -4.55
N TYR A 353 -13.76 5.41 -5.24
CA TYR A 353 -12.38 4.97 -5.49
C TYR A 353 -11.55 6.04 -6.23
N GLY A 354 -10.39 6.37 -5.67
CA GLY A 354 -9.45 7.36 -6.21
C GLY A 354 -9.69 8.80 -5.76
N GLN A 355 -10.73 9.07 -4.97
CA GLN A 355 -10.93 10.40 -4.38
C GLN A 355 -10.01 10.64 -3.19
N TRP A 356 -9.81 9.61 -2.37
CA TRP A 356 -8.77 9.54 -1.35
C TRP A 356 -7.77 8.47 -1.77
N LEU A 357 -6.49 8.71 -1.52
CA LEU A 357 -5.48 7.68 -1.64
C LEU A 357 -5.66 6.66 -0.51
N HIS A 358 -5.28 5.42 -0.78
CA HIS A 358 -5.44 4.34 0.19
C HIS A 358 -4.76 4.65 1.53
N GLY A 359 -3.51 5.12 1.50
CA GLY A 359 -2.76 5.45 2.71
C GLY A 359 -3.34 6.63 3.49
N GLU A 360 -3.97 7.60 2.81
CA GLU A 360 -4.71 8.68 3.48
C GLU A 360 -5.91 8.13 4.25
N ALA A 361 -6.67 7.23 3.63
CA ALA A 361 -7.83 6.60 4.24
C ALA A 361 -7.44 5.68 5.40
N VAL A 362 -6.34 4.92 5.27
CA VAL A 362 -5.78 4.08 6.34
C VAL A 362 -5.28 4.95 7.49
N ALA A 363 -4.55 6.04 7.21
CA ALA A 363 -4.09 6.97 8.24
C ALA A 363 -5.25 7.61 9.01
N ALA A 364 -6.30 8.07 8.32
CA ALA A 364 -7.52 8.55 8.97
C ALA A 364 -8.18 7.45 9.81
N GLY A 365 -8.23 6.21 9.31
CA GLY A 365 -8.74 5.06 10.05
C GLY A 365 -7.95 4.74 11.32
N MET A 366 -6.62 4.88 11.29
CA MET A 366 -5.76 4.70 12.47
C MET A 366 -6.05 5.76 13.54
N VAL A 367 -6.26 7.02 13.13
CA VAL A 367 -6.65 8.10 14.05
C VAL A 367 -8.04 7.85 14.66
N LEU A 368 -9.01 7.39 13.86
CA LEU A 368 -10.34 7.05 14.38
C LEU A 368 -10.28 5.91 15.41
N LEU A 369 -9.46 4.88 15.17
CA LEU A 369 -9.25 3.78 16.11
C LEU A 369 -8.56 4.21 17.41
N SER A 370 -7.58 5.12 17.33
CA SER A 370 -6.93 5.65 18.54
C SER A 370 -7.92 6.47 19.37
N GLN A 371 -8.78 7.26 18.73
CA GLN A 371 -9.84 8.01 19.42
C GLN A 371 -10.87 7.09 20.09
N ILE A 372 -11.31 6.02 19.43
CA ILE A 372 -12.23 5.03 20.02
C ILE A 372 -11.57 4.36 21.24
N SER A 373 -10.28 4.05 21.16
CA SER A 373 -9.53 3.43 22.25
C SER A 373 -9.45 4.32 23.50
N LEU A 374 -9.43 5.66 23.34
CA LEU A 374 -9.52 6.57 24.49
C LEU A 374 -10.84 6.43 25.28
N PHE A 375 -11.90 5.94 24.66
CA PHE A 375 -13.19 5.65 25.31
C PHE A 375 -13.28 4.21 25.86
N GLN A 376 -12.27 3.37 25.60
CA GLN A 376 -12.15 2.03 26.15
C GLN A 376 -10.85 1.92 26.96
N PRO A 377 -10.89 2.13 28.29
CA PRO A 377 -9.70 2.15 29.17
C PRO A 377 -8.78 0.93 29.09
N SER A 378 -9.26 -0.18 28.51
CA SER A 378 -8.52 -1.41 28.27
C SER A 378 -7.63 -1.41 27.02
N LEU A 379 -7.66 -0.38 26.17
CA LEU A 379 -6.86 -0.27 24.95
C LEU A 379 -5.82 0.87 25.06
N PRO A 380 -4.53 0.56 25.31
CA PRO A 380 -3.48 1.57 25.39
C PRO A 380 -3.00 1.96 23.98
N LEU A 381 -3.81 2.68 23.22
CA LEU A 381 -3.34 3.35 21.99
C LEU A 381 -2.93 4.78 22.37
N LYS A 382 -1.62 5.07 22.25
CA LYS A 382 -1.03 6.35 22.67
C LYS A 382 -1.52 7.54 21.84
N VAL A 383 -1.66 8.68 22.49
CA VAL A 383 -1.99 10.00 21.90
C VAL A 383 -0.97 10.46 20.83
N GLU A 384 0.26 9.96 20.88
CA GLU A 384 1.37 10.27 19.95
C GLU A 384 1.04 9.96 18.47
N ILE A 385 0.17 8.98 18.22
CA ILE A 385 -0.30 8.60 16.87
C ILE A 385 -0.91 9.77 16.12
N VAL A 386 -1.72 10.57 16.83
CA VAL A 386 -2.46 11.70 16.22
C VAL A 386 -1.47 12.78 15.78
N VAL A 387 -0.40 13.00 16.54
CA VAL A 387 0.59 14.05 16.24
C VAL A 387 1.40 13.69 14.99
N LEU A 388 1.90 12.45 14.88
CA LEU A 388 2.70 12.05 13.73
C LEU A 388 1.88 12.05 12.44
N ILE A 389 0.68 11.45 12.46
CA ILE A 389 -0.21 11.42 11.28
C ILE A 389 -0.66 12.84 10.91
N HIS A 390 -1.11 13.66 11.86
CA HIS A 390 -1.60 14.99 11.52
C HIS A 390 -0.49 15.91 10.99
N LYS A 391 0.72 15.83 11.57
CA LYS A 391 1.84 16.71 11.21
C LYS A 391 2.38 16.48 9.80
N PHE A 392 2.33 15.24 9.32
CA PHE A 392 3.02 14.84 8.08
C PHE A 392 2.12 14.26 7.00
N MET A 393 0.89 13.83 7.32
CA MET A 393 0.02 13.10 6.38
C MET A 393 -1.29 13.79 6.02
N LEU A 394 -1.86 14.63 6.89
CA LEU A 394 -3.21 15.18 6.71
C LEU A 394 -3.23 16.70 6.45
N LYS A 395 -2.23 17.23 5.73
CA LYS A 395 -2.15 18.67 5.41
C LYS A 395 -2.88 19.07 4.14
#